data_AF-A0A9N9VM98-F1
#
_entry.id   AF-A0A9N9VM98-F1
#
_cell.length_a   1.000
_cell.length_b   1.000
_cell.length_c   1.000
_cell.angle_alpha   90.00
_cell.angle_beta   90.00
_cell.angle_gamma   90.00
#
_symmetry.space_group_name_H-M   'P 1'
#
loop_
_entity.id
_entity.type
_entity.pdbx_description
1 polymer ?
#
loop_
_entity_poly.entity_id
_entity_poly.type
_entity_poly.pdbx_seq_one_letter_code
_entity_poly.pdbx_strand_id
1 'polypeptide(L)'
;MTNNSTASTFAEQWRNPNGFLSLLMIIGPIIQSALAQLTGPFFVPICFSFGWASYAFSAISAVARDGRLMPAADHACKVINLDNGYARANRSWIIGRLLRDLEKSISNEALLVEIYEASEPPNGYILAGKSRWFALGAILVQIGISIIPFALSGDWGIFIITMLGTCLAIATAALPQWRVEKLACRARSEKKVAITTGNGSRYIMVIIGKENCLDIEDLAAGEGPPFKEYTKDEEQGKRAANRASSGEIMKPYTKKLGLRKEVKLFRGLPIDFWLTRLFCGIFALVWAVVLILVLALKKNAWYLAAVGTVGMSQNAIVAAASLNPEARGFHLKKDRVMIGDKVMDVLMELDGSEPGCGRSSLKEFFPAGLDIPYDRGEKDW
;
A
#
# COMPACT_ATOMS: atom_id res chain seq x y z
N MET A 1 6.46 16.12 47.86
CA MET A 1 6.72 16.75 46.54
C MET A 1 6.80 15.64 45.51
N THR A 2 6.46 15.90 44.25
CA THR A 2 6.32 14.98 43.08
C THR A 2 4.96 14.26 42.96
N ASN A 3 4.07 14.81 42.13
CA ASN A 3 3.12 14.07 41.27
C ASN A 3 2.22 14.96 40.37
N ASN A 4 2.37 16.29 40.39
CA ASN A 4 1.56 17.18 39.55
C ASN A 4 2.19 17.60 38.20
N SER A 5 3.42 17.17 37.87
CA SER A 5 4.13 17.73 36.71
C SER A 5 3.70 17.16 35.36
N THR A 6 3.50 15.85 35.20
CA THR A 6 3.21 15.28 33.87
C THR A 6 1.86 15.71 33.33
N ALA A 7 0.79 15.69 34.13
CA ALA A 7 -0.54 16.09 33.69
C ALA A 7 -0.64 17.60 33.41
N SER A 8 0.01 18.45 34.22
CA SER A 8 0.04 19.89 33.96
C SER A 8 0.92 20.24 32.75
N THR A 9 2.07 19.58 32.58
CA THR A 9 2.93 19.75 31.39
C THR A 9 2.24 19.25 30.12
N PHE A 10 1.46 18.17 30.19
CA PHE A 10 0.65 17.69 29.07
C PHE A 10 -0.49 18.67 28.74
N ALA A 11 -1.18 19.20 29.75
CA ALA A 11 -2.22 20.22 29.58
C ALA A 11 -1.65 21.56 29.05
N GLU A 12 -0.43 21.92 29.43
CA GLU A 12 0.29 23.09 28.90
C GLU A 12 0.77 22.87 27.46
N GLN A 13 1.25 21.67 27.11
CA GLN A 13 1.53 21.32 25.72
C GLN A 13 0.28 21.34 24.83
N TRP A 14 -0.88 20.98 25.37
CA TRP A 14 -2.18 21.13 24.71
C TRP A 14 -2.60 22.60 24.52
N ARG A 15 -2.14 23.53 25.37
CA ARG A 15 -2.38 24.97 25.24
C ARG A 15 -1.36 25.67 24.34
N ASN A 16 -0.19 25.06 24.12
CA ASN A 16 0.88 25.64 23.32
C ASN A 16 0.78 25.14 21.86
N PRO A 17 0.42 26.01 20.89
CA PRO A 17 0.20 25.60 19.50
C PRO A 17 1.44 24.96 18.85
N ASN A 18 2.65 25.34 19.28
CA ASN A 18 3.89 24.78 18.74
C ASN A 18 4.14 23.33 19.19
N GLY A 19 3.87 22.99 20.45
CA GLY A 19 4.03 21.62 20.96
C GLY A 19 3.00 20.66 20.37
N PHE A 20 1.76 21.14 20.20
CA PHE A 20 0.71 20.41 19.51
C PHE A 20 1.07 20.12 18.05
N LEU A 21 1.46 21.13 17.26
CA LEU A 21 1.83 20.97 15.85
C LEU A 21 2.98 19.97 15.62
N SER A 22 4.02 20.00 16.45
CA SER A 22 5.13 19.03 16.34
C SER A 22 4.66 17.58 16.59
N LEU A 23 3.74 17.37 17.54
CA LEU A 23 3.16 16.05 17.80
C LEU A 23 2.30 15.57 16.61
N LEU A 24 1.57 16.48 15.94
CA LEU A 24 0.79 16.17 14.74
C LEU A 24 1.67 15.72 13.57
N MET A 25 2.83 16.37 13.40
CA MET A 25 3.72 16.12 12.26
C MET A 25 4.41 14.76 12.31
N ILE A 26 4.71 14.25 13.51
CA ILE A 26 5.29 12.90 13.68
C ILE A 26 4.32 11.80 13.18
N ILE A 27 3.01 12.06 13.21
CA ILE A 27 1.97 11.04 12.99
C ILE A 27 1.52 10.99 11.51
N GLY A 28 1.82 12.01 10.70
CA GLY A 28 1.44 12.08 9.28
C GLY A 28 1.78 10.83 8.45
N PRO A 29 2.99 10.26 8.53
CA PRO A 29 3.37 9.06 7.79
C PRO A 29 2.54 7.81 8.12
N ILE A 30 2.02 7.73 9.36
CA ILE A 30 1.17 6.61 9.79
C ILE A 30 -0.15 6.62 9.02
N ILE A 31 -0.72 7.81 8.78
CA ILE A 31 -1.97 7.97 8.02
C ILE A 31 -1.78 7.58 6.56
N GLN A 32 -0.68 7.99 5.94
CA GLN A 32 -0.37 7.60 4.56
C GLN A 32 -0.28 6.08 4.42
N SER A 33 0.37 5.42 5.37
CA SER A 33 0.49 3.95 5.40
C SER A 33 -0.86 3.26 5.65
N ALA A 34 -1.67 3.78 6.57
CA ALA A 34 -3.02 3.26 6.83
C ALA A 34 -3.92 3.41 5.60
N LEU A 35 -3.81 4.52 4.86
CA LEU A 35 -4.52 4.73 3.59
C LEU A 35 -4.07 3.73 2.52
N ALA A 36 -2.77 3.55 2.32
CA ALA A 36 -2.23 2.58 1.38
C ALA A 36 -2.75 1.15 1.67
N GLN A 37 -2.92 0.82 2.95
CA GLN A 37 -3.45 -0.46 3.41
C GLN A 37 -4.95 -0.64 3.08
N LEU A 38 -5.78 0.37 3.35
CA LEU A 38 -7.24 0.28 3.24
C LEU A 38 -7.79 0.60 1.84
N THR A 39 -7.04 1.31 1.01
CA THR A 39 -7.43 1.71 -0.35
C THR A 39 -7.59 0.52 -1.29
N GLY A 40 -8.41 0.66 -2.35
CA GLY A 40 -8.70 -0.42 -3.31
C GLY A 40 -10.19 -0.46 -3.67
N PRO A 41 -11.08 -0.83 -2.73
CA PRO A 41 -12.53 -0.72 -2.88
C PRO A 41 -12.98 0.76 -2.92
N PHE A 42 -14.20 1.01 -3.38
CA PHE A 42 -14.75 2.37 -3.52
C PHE A 42 -14.88 3.11 -2.18
N PHE A 43 -15.28 2.39 -1.12
CA PHE A 43 -15.43 2.96 0.21
C PHE A 43 -14.23 2.56 1.09
N VAL A 44 -13.53 3.55 1.65
CA VAL A 44 -12.35 3.33 2.49
C VAL A 44 -12.65 3.85 3.90
N PRO A 45 -13.02 2.97 4.86
CA PRO A 45 -13.29 3.39 6.23
C PRO A 45 -11.97 3.72 6.92
N ILE A 46 -11.76 4.99 7.26
CA ILE A 46 -10.58 5.45 8.01
C ILE A 46 -11.00 6.44 9.09
N CYS A 47 -10.46 6.30 10.29
CA CYS A 47 -10.82 7.16 11.41
C CYS A 47 -10.23 8.56 11.29
N PHE A 48 -10.99 9.53 11.83
CA PHE A 48 -10.47 10.85 12.13
C PHE A 48 -9.35 10.74 13.16
N SER A 49 -8.28 11.48 12.98
CA SER A 49 -7.16 11.53 13.92
C SER A 49 -6.40 12.83 13.73
N PHE A 50 -5.60 13.20 14.73
CA PHE A 50 -4.92 14.48 14.72
C PHE A 50 -3.83 14.60 13.63
N GLY A 51 -3.23 13.49 13.19
CA GLY A 51 -2.19 13.51 12.14
C GLY A 51 -2.68 13.90 10.74
N TRP A 52 -3.99 13.99 10.51
CA TRP A 52 -4.54 14.20 9.16
C TRP A 52 -4.17 15.55 8.57
N ALA A 53 -4.09 16.59 9.39
CA ALA A 53 -3.65 17.90 8.92
C ALA A 53 -2.21 17.84 8.40
N SER A 54 -1.29 17.19 9.14
CA SER A 54 0.08 16.97 8.66
C SER A 54 0.10 16.19 7.36
N TYR A 55 -0.67 15.10 7.28
CA TYR A 55 -0.76 14.31 6.06
C TYR A 55 -1.27 15.15 4.87
N ALA A 56 -2.29 15.99 5.07
CA ALA A 56 -2.84 16.83 4.01
C ALA A 56 -1.83 17.84 3.46
N PHE A 57 -1.02 18.46 4.32
CA PHE A 57 0.08 19.34 3.88
C PHE A 57 1.18 18.55 3.15
N SER A 58 1.58 17.38 3.68
CA SER A 58 2.55 16.51 3.02
C SER A 58 2.05 16.03 1.64
N ALA A 59 0.76 15.72 1.51
CA ALA A 59 0.15 15.29 0.26
C ALA A 59 0.24 16.36 -0.84
N ILE A 60 0.09 17.65 -0.51
CA ILE A 60 0.30 18.73 -1.49
C ILE A 60 1.72 18.66 -2.06
N SER A 61 2.73 18.54 -1.18
CA SER A 61 4.13 18.49 -1.61
C SER A 61 4.44 17.24 -2.44
N ALA A 62 3.88 16.09 -2.05
CA ALA A 62 4.06 14.82 -2.76
C ALA A 62 3.45 14.84 -4.16
N VAL A 63 2.24 15.40 -4.30
CA VAL A 63 1.56 15.50 -5.60
C VAL A 63 2.19 16.59 -6.50
N ALA A 64 2.77 17.64 -5.91
CA ALA A 64 3.51 18.66 -6.64
C ALA A 64 4.85 18.16 -7.20
N ARG A 65 5.60 17.37 -6.40
CA ARG A 65 6.93 16.87 -6.76
C ARG A 65 6.87 15.57 -7.55
N ASP A 66 6.42 14.50 -6.91
CA ASP A 66 6.52 13.13 -7.42
C ASP A 66 5.23 12.67 -8.09
N GLY A 67 4.14 13.43 -7.89
CA GLY A 67 2.82 13.13 -8.45
C GLY A 67 2.20 11.87 -7.86
N ARG A 68 2.59 11.49 -6.63
CA ARG A 68 2.16 10.25 -5.98
C ARG A 68 1.58 10.47 -4.59
N LEU A 69 0.55 9.69 -4.27
CA LEU A 69 -0.04 9.60 -2.93
C LEU A 69 0.42 8.34 -2.21
N MET A 70 0.70 7.27 -2.95
CA MET A 70 1.21 6.02 -2.37
C MET A 70 2.57 6.24 -1.68
N PRO A 71 2.78 5.66 -0.48
CA PRO A 71 4.06 5.73 0.22
C PRO A 71 5.15 4.96 -0.55
N ALA A 72 6.41 5.26 -0.24
CA ALA A 72 7.55 4.51 -0.73
C ALA A 72 7.56 3.08 -0.15
N ALA A 73 8.30 2.16 -0.77
CA ALA A 73 8.50 0.82 -0.25
C ALA A 73 9.06 0.84 1.17
N ASP A 74 8.39 0.17 2.10
CA ASP A 74 8.75 0.13 3.52
C ASP A 74 9.57 -1.11 3.90
N HIS A 75 9.40 -2.19 3.15
CA HIS A 75 10.18 -3.41 3.28
C HIS A 75 11.05 -3.58 2.03
N ALA A 76 12.37 -3.55 2.23
CA ALA A 76 13.34 -3.68 1.16
C ALA A 76 13.30 -5.11 0.61
N CYS A 77 12.98 -5.22 -0.68
CA CYS A 77 13.04 -6.47 -1.39
C CYS A 77 13.51 -6.28 -2.82
N LYS A 78 13.99 -7.36 -3.41
CA LYS A 78 14.33 -7.46 -4.81
C LYS A 78 13.32 -8.34 -5.51
N VAL A 79 13.04 -7.94 -6.75
CA VAL A 79 12.16 -8.67 -7.66
C VAL A 79 13.05 -9.15 -8.80
N ILE A 80 13.09 -10.47 -8.98
CA ILE A 80 13.95 -11.15 -9.95
C ILE A 80 13.02 -11.75 -10.99
N ASN A 81 13.20 -11.36 -12.25
CA ASN A 81 12.55 -12.03 -13.36
C ASN A 81 13.25 -13.37 -13.59
N LEU A 82 12.52 -14.47 -13.45
CA LEU A 82 13.06 -15.83 -13.51
C LEU A 82 13.28 -16.32 -14.94
N ASP A 83 12.72 -15.65 -15.94
CA ASP A 83 12.92 -16.00 -17.35
C ASP A 83 14.28 -15.49 -17.86
N ASN A 84 14.79 -14.38 -17.33
CA ASN A 84 16.04 -13.75 -17.78
C ASN A 84 17.10 -13.51 -16.68
N GLY A 85 16.76 -13.74 -15.41
CA GLY A 85 17.64 -13.50 -14.27
C GLY A 85 17.88 -12.02 -13.93
N TYR A 86 17.08 -11.10 -14.47
CA TYR A 86 17.20 -9.67 -14.18
C TYR A 86 16.60 -9.36 -12.80
N ALA A 87 17.47 -8.89 -11.89
CA ALA A 87 17.07 -8.47 -10.56
C ALA A 87 16.91 -6.94 -10.48
N ARG A 88 15.84 -6.47 -9.84
CA ARG A 88 15.60 -5.05 -9.58
C ARG A 88 15.19 -4.79 -8.14
N ALA A 89 15.57 -3.62 -7.63
CA ALA A 89 15.12 -3.16 -6.32
C ALA A 89 13.63 -2.76 -6.38
N ASN A 90 12.85 -3.21 -5.39
CA ASN A 90 11.44 -2.88 -5.28
C ASN A 90 11.23 -1.43 -4.83
N ARG A 91 10.42 -0.69 -5.58
CA ARG A 91 9.95 0.67 -5.23
C ARG A 91 8.46 0.71 -4.88
N SER A 92 7.74 -0.41 -5.02
CA SER A 92 6.31 -0.50 -4.69
C SER A 92 6.07 -0.90 -3.24
N TRP A 93 5.30 -0.09 -2.53
CA TRP A 93 4.89 -0.37 -1.15
C TRP A 93 4.16 -1.72 -0.99
N ILE A 94 3.39 -2.13 -1.99
CA ILE A 94 2.56 -3.33 -1.87
C ILE A 94 3.40 -4.60 -1.96
N ILE A 95 4.41 -4.63 -2.84
CA ILE A 95 5.29 -5.79 -2.98
C ILE A 95 6.10 -6.00 -1.70
N GLY A 96 6.62 -4.91 -1.12
CA GLY A 96 7.34 -4.97 0.16
C GLY A 96 6.46 -5.58 1.25
N ARG A 97 5.22 -5.12 1.34
CA ARG A 97 4.25 -5.66 2.30
C ARG A 97 3.78 -7.08 2.00
N LEU A 98 3.65 -7.45 0.74
CA LEU A 98 3.30 -8.81 0.34
C LEU A 98 4.38 -9.78 0.81
N LEU A 99 5.65 -9.45 0.58
CA LEU A 99 6.77 -10.25 1.06
C LEU A 99 6.78 -10.31 2.58
N ARG A 100 6.76 -9.17 3.27
CA ARG A 100 6.76 -9.09 4.74
C ARG A 100 5.66 -9.94 5.40
N ASP A 101 4.45 -9.93 4.83
CA ASP A 101 3.30 -10.63 5.42
C ASP A 101 3.30 -12.14 5.14
N LEU A 102 4.03 -12.60 4.11
CA LEU A 102 4.14 -14.02 3.74
C LEU A 102 5.47 -14.65 4.14
N GLU A 103 6.49 -13.84 4.39
CA GLU A 103 7.81 -14.26 4.84
C GLU A 103 7.68 -15.06 6.13
N LYS A 104 8.22 -16.27 6.11
CA LYS A 104 8.25 -17.17 7.26
C LYS A 104 9.66 -17.29 7.76
N SER A 105 9.82 -17.17 9.07
CA SER A 105 11.07 -17.50 9.73
C SER A 105 11.23 -19.02 9.75
N ILE A 106 12.32 -19.50 9.15
CA ILE A 106 12.75 -20.89 9.25
C ILE A 106 13.77 -21.04 10.38
N SER A 107 13.73 -22.20 11.05
CA SER A 107 14.53 -22.41 12.26
C SER A 107 15.97 -22.76 11.90
N ASN A 108 16.18 -23.91 11.24
CA ASN A 108 17.50 -24.51 11.06
C ASN A 108 17.93 -24.60 9.60
N GLU A 109 16.99 -24.49 8.67
CA GLU A 109 17.18 -24.77 7.25
C GLU A 109 17.78 -23.55 6.51
N ALA A 110 18.58 -23.74 5.47
CA ALA A 110 19.26 -22.63 4.82
C ALA A 110 18.34 -21.79 3.93
N LEU A 111 17.37 -22.42 3.25
CA LEU A 111 16.49 -21.73 2.31
C LEU A 111 15.10 -22.36 2.28
N LEU A 112 14.07 -21.51 2.30
CA LEU A 112 12.67 -21.84 2.06
C LEU A 112 12.21 -21.15 0.77
N VAL A 113 11.75 -21.93 -0.19
CA VAL A 113 11.12 -21.44 -1.43
C VAL A 113 9.65 -21.80 -1.40
N GLU A 114 8.77 -20.81 -1.49
CA GLU A 114 7.33 -21.02 -1.65
C GLU A 114 6.91 -20.63 -3.06
N ILE A 115 6.32 -21.59 -3.78
CA ILE A 115 5.82 -21.40 -5.14
C ILE A 115 4.32 -21.10 -5.05
N TYR A 116 3.95 -19.97 -5.65
CA TYR A 116 2.59 -19.50 -5.77
C TYR A 116 2.20 -19.44 -7.24
N GLU A 117 1.07 -20.06 -7.57
CA GLU A 117 0.43 -19.84 -8.85
C GLU A 117 -0.52 -18.66 -8.75
N ALA A 118 -0.36 -17.70 -9.66
CA ALA A 118 -1.31 -16.62 -9.76
C ALA A 118 -2.63 -17.16 -10.35
N SER A 119 -3.74 -16.86 -9.67
CA SER A 119 -5.08 -17.32 -10.03
C SER A 119 -5.97 -16.15 -10.39
N GLU A 120 -7.03 -16.42 -11.15
CA GLU A 120 -8.07 -15.41 -11.36
C GLU A 120 -8.86 -15.17 -10.07
N PRO A 121 -9.32 -13.94 -9.82
CA PRO A 121 -10.20 -13.66 -8.68
C PRO A 121 -11.51 -14.43 -8.83
N PRO A 122 -11.91 -15.28 -7.86
CA PRO A 122 -13.07 -16.18 -8.00
C PRO A 122 -14.40 -15.44 -8.27
N ASN A 123 -14.48 -14.14 -7.92
CA ASN A 123 -15.65 -13.31 -8.14
C ASN A 123 -15.31 -11.92 -8.74
N GLY A 124 -14.10 -11.74 -9.27
CA GLY A 124 -13.68 -10.46 -9.86
C GLY A 124 -13.55 -9.27 -8.90
N TYR A 125 -13.66 -9.48 -7.57
CA TYR A 125 -13.57 -8.43 -6.56
C TYR A 125 -12.35 -8.59 -5.65
N ILE A 126 -11.79 -7.47 -5.19
CA ILE A 126 -10.83 -7.43 -4.09
C ILE A 126 -11.60 -7.68 -2.79
N LEU A 127 -11.25 -8.76 -2.08
CA LEU A 127 -11.87 -9.11 -0.81
C LEU A 127 -11.64 -8.01 0.23
N ALA A 128 -12.70 -7.63 0.94
CA ALA A 128 -12.61 -6.69 2.05
C ALA A 128 -11.89 -7.36 3.23
N GLY A 129 -10.65 -6.94 3.51
CA GLY A 129 -9.90 -7.45 4.67
C GLY A 129 -10.53 -7.10 6.01
N LYS A 130 -10.22 -7.89 7.05
CA LYS A 130 -10.69 -7.70 8.44
C LYS A 130 -10.40 -6.30 9.01
N SER A 131 -9.32 -5.67 8.55
CA SER A 131 -8.93 -4.31 8.93
C SER A 131 -10.01 -3.25 8.62
N ARG A 132 -10.84 -3.45 7.60
CA ARG A 132 -11.92 -2.51 7.24
C ARG A 132 -13.06 -2.54 8.25
N TRP A 133 -13.43 -3.73 8.72
CA TRP A 133 -14.45 -3.88 9.78
C TRP A 133 -13.97 -3.29 11.09
N PHE A 134 -12.68 -3.48 11.41
CA PHE A 134 -12.05 -2.84 12.56
C PHE A 134 -12.09 -1.31 12.45
N ALA A 135 -11.74 -0.75 11.30
CA ALA A 135 -11.80 0.70 11.07
C ALA A 135 -13.24 1.24 11.16
N LEU A 136 -14.23 0.52 10.62
CA LEU A 136 -15.64 0.90 10.73
C LEU A 136 -16.12 0.90 12.20
N GLY A 137 -15.76 -0.14 12.96
CA GLY A 137 -16.05 -0.22 14.39
C GLY A 137 -15.45 0.95 15.17
N ALA A 138 -14.20 1.32 14.86
CA ALA A 138 -13.54 2.46 15.49
C ALA A 138 -14.22 3.80 15.14
N ILE A 139 -14.71 3.99 13.92
CA ILE A 139 -15.50 5.18 13.54
C ILE A 139 -16.78 5.25 14.39
N LEU A 140 -17.48 4.12 14.59
CA LEU A 140 -18.67 4.08 15.44
C LEU A 140 -18.35 4.44 16.89
N VAL A 141 -17.22 3.97 17.42
CA VAL A 141 -16.73 4.36 18.75
C VAL A 141 -16.43 5.85 18.82
N GLN A 142 -15.78 6.44 17.80
CA GLN A 142 -15.51 7.88 17.74
C GLN A 142 -16.80 8.71 17.76
N ILE A 143 -17.78 8.31 16.95
CA ILE A 143 -19.11 8.94 16.93
C ILE A 143 -19.75 8.82 18.32
N GLY A 144 -19.72 7.64 18.94
CA GLY A 144 -20.26 7.43 20.29
C GLY A 144 -19.62 8.35 21.35
N ILE A 145 -18.30 8.45 21.39
CA ILE A 145 -17.59 9.35 22.31
C ILE A 145 -17.98 10.81 22.05
N SER A 146 -18.12 11.20 20.78
CA SER A 146 -18.45 12.57 20.40
C SER A 146 -19.89 12.99 20.74
N ILE A 147 -20.82 12.04 20.89
CA ILE A 147 -22.22 12.30 21.27
C ILE A 147 -22.38 12.57 22.77
N ILE A 148 -21.49 12.06 23.62
CA ILE A 148 -21.55 12.27 25.07
C ILE A 148 -21.60 13.76 25.47
N PRO A 149 -20.66 14.64 25.03
CA PRO A 149 -20.69 16.06 25.38
C PRO A 149 -21.89 16.80 24.76
N PHE A 150 -22.36 16.34 23.60
CA PHE A 150 -23.55 16.85 22.95
C PHE A 150 -24.81 16.58 23.79
N ALA A 151 -24.95 15.36 24.32
CA ALA A 151 -26.11 14.96 25.12
C ALA A 151 -26.08 15.51 26.57
N LEU A 152 -24.91 15.51 27.21
CA LEU A 152 -24.77 15.90 28.61
C LEU A 152 -24.61 17.41 28.83
N SER A 153 -23.89 18.09 27.93
CA SER A 153 -23.52 19.50 28.10
C SER A 153 -24.12 20.42 27.05
N GLY A 154 -24.84 19.88 26.06
CA GLY A 154 -25.28 20.65 24.89
C GLY A 154 -24.10 21.21 24.09
N ASP A 155 -22.93 20.57 24.12
CA ASP A 155 -21.74 21.00 23.39
C ASP A 155 -21.63 20.22 22.07
N TRP A 156 -22.11 20.85 21.01
CA TRP A 156 -22.18 20.29 19.66
C TRP A 156 -20.83 20.34 18.93
N GLY A 157 -19.83 21.07 19.46
CA GLY A 157 -18.57 21.33 18.78
C GLY A 157 -17.77 20.07 18.50
N ILE A 158 -17.65 19.19 19.49
CA ILE A 158 -16.87 17.95 19.40
C ILE A 158 -17.49 16.98 18.39
N PHE A 159 -18.83 16.87 18.38
CA PHE A 159 -19.56 16.07 17.41
C PHE A 159 -19.35 16.58 15.97
N ILE A 160 -19.51 17.89 15.75
CA ILE A 160 -19.32 18.51 14.42
C ILE A 160 -17.90 18.30 13.92
N ILE A 161 -16.88 18.54 14.75
CA ILE A 161 -15.47 18.35 14.38
C ILE A 161 -15.19 16.89 14.03
N THR A 162 -15.69 15.94 14.82
CA THR A 162 -15.50 14.50 14.59
C THR A 162 -16.15 14.06 13.27
N MET A 163 -17.39 14.49 13.01
CA MET A 163 -18.10 14.17 11.77
C MET A 163 -17.44 14.82 10.56
N LEU A 164 -17.13 16.12 10.62
CA LEU A 164 -16.46 16.85 9.54
C LEU A 164 -15.10 16.22 9.21
N GLY A 165 -14.30 15.93 10.24
CA GLY A 165 -13.00 15.31 10.09
C GLY A 165 -13.08 13.89 9.53
N THR A 166 -14.08 13.09 9.93
CA THR A 166 -14.31 11.75 9.39
C THR A 166 -14.75 11.80 7.93
N CYS A 167 -15.68 12.68 7.58
CA CYS A 167 -16.11 12.88 6.19
C CYS A 167 -14.95 13.32 5.30
N LEU A 168 -14.12 14.25 5.78
CA LEU A 168 -12.95 14.74 5.06
C LEU A 168 -11.87 13.65 4.89
N ALA A 169 -11.66 12.83 5.92
CA ALA A 169 -10.77 11.67 5.87
C ALA A 169 -11.23 10.64 4.83
N ILE A 170 -12.52 10.27 4.83
CA ILE A 170 -13.11 9.34 3.86
C ILE A 170 -13.05 9.93 2.44
N ALA A 171 -13.34 11.22 2.27
CA ALA A 171 -13.26 11.89 0.97
C ALA A 171 -11.83 11.90 0.41
N THR A 172 -10.83 12.13 1.28
CA THR A 172 -9.41 12.07 0.91
C THR A 172 -8.99 10.64 0.53
N ALA A 173 -9.51 9.64 1.24
CA ALA A 173 -9.26 8.23 0.94
C ALA A 173 -9.95 7.74 -0.35
N ALA A 174 -11.06 8.38 -0.74
CA ALA A 174 -11.83 8.07 -1.93
C ALA A 174 -11.24 8.66 -3.22
N LEU A 175 -10.15 9.44 -3.14
CA LEU A 175 -9.48 10.00 -4.32
C LEU A 175 -9.09 8.87 -5.29
N PRO A 176 -9.45 8.95 -6.59
CA PRO A 176 -9.17 7.90 -7.56
C PRO A 176 -7.68 7.57 -7.70
N GLN A 177 -6.80 8.54 -7.48
CA GLN A 177 -5.35 8.41 -7.60
C GLN A 177 -4.78 7.31 -6.70
N TRP A 178 -5.27 7.16 -5.47
CA TRP A 178 -4.88 6.06 -4.58
C TRP A 178 -5.07 4.69 -5.22
N ARG A 179 -6.22 4.50 -5.88
CA ARG A 179 -6.59 3.22 -6.48
C ARG A 179 -5.74 2.93 -7.71
N VAL A 180 -5.52 3.95 -8.55
CA VAL A 180 -4.71 3.85 -9.77
C VAL A 180 -3.24 3.53 -9.44
N GLU A 181 -2.66 4.23 -8.48
CA GLU A 181 -1.26 4.04 -8.08
C GLU A 181 -1.01 2.72 -7.37
N LYS A 182 -2.01 2.24 -6.61
CA LYS A 182 -1.90 0.97 -5.88
C LYS A 182 -1.46 -0.16 -6.82
N LEU A 183 -2.12 -0.33 -7.96
CA LEU A 183 -1.81 -1.41 -8.91
C LEU A 183 -1.36 -0.89 -10.28
N ALA A 184 -0.45 0.09 -10.30
CA ALA A 184 0.11 0.64 -11.54
C ALA A 184 1.13 -0.33 -12.17
N CYS A 185 0.65 -1.33 -12.91
CA CYS A 185 1.49 -2.36 -13.56
C CYS A 185 0.85 -2.87 -14.86
N ARG A 186 1.47 -3.83 -15.57
CA ARG A 186 0.85 -4.49 -16.72
C ARG A 186 -0.13 -5.58 -16.32
N ALA A 187 -1.20 -5.76 -17.10
CA ALA A 187 -2.13 -6.88 -16.95
C ALA A 187 -1.68 -8.00 -17.88
N ARG A 188 -2.12 -9.23 -17.60
CA ARG A 188 -1.91 -10.39 -18.46
C ARG A 188 -0.44 -10.73 -18.63
N SER A 189 0.26 -10.83 -17.51
CA SER A 189 1.65 -11.26 -17.46
C SER A 189 1.73 -12.73 -17.08
N GLU A 190 2.39 -13.51 -17.93
CA GLU A 190 2.75 -14.91 -17.69
C GLU A 190 4.17 -15.05 -17.10
N LYS A 191 4.82 -13.93 -16.78
CA LYS A 191 6.19 -13.92 -16.27
C LYS A 191 6.31 -14.70 -14.98
N LYS A 192 7.42 -15.42 -14.84
CA LYS A 192 7.83 -16.03 -13.58
C LYS A 192 8.71 -15.05 -12.82
N VAL A 193 8.36 -14.78 -11.57
CA VAL A 193 9.03 -13.76 -10.77
C VAL A 193 9.34 -14.30 -9.38
N ALA A 194 10.57 -14.13 -8.92
CA ALA A 194 10.96 -14.35 -7.53
C ALA A 194 11.04 -13.03 -6.76
N ILE A 195 10.60 -13.06 -5.51
CA ILE A 195 10.68 -11.94 -4.57
C ILE A 195 11.47 -12.43 -3.36
N THR A 196 12.51 -11.69 -2.98
CA THR A 196 13.39 -11.98 -1.83
C THR A 196 13.89 -10.70 -1.20
N THR A 197 14.30 -10.73 0.07
CA THR A 197 14.97 -9.58 0.73
C THR A 197 16.39 -9.35 0.20
N GLY A 198 16.96 -10.35 -0.48
CA GLY A 198 18.25 -10.29 -1.16
C GLY A 198 19.25 -11.31 -0.60
N ASN A 199 20.55 -11.07 -0.84
CA ASN A 199 21.62 -11.90 -0.30
C ASN A 199 21.53 -11.99 1.24
N GLY A 200 21.60 -13.22 1.78
CA GLY A 200 21.37 -13.54 3.19
C GLY A 200 19.90 -13.80 3.56
N SER A 201 18.97 -13.63 2.63
CA SER A 201 17.59 -14.08 2.81
C SER A 201 17.54 -15.60 2.94
N ARG A 202 16.70 -16.07 3.86
CA ARG A 202 16.34 -17.48 4.01
C ARG A 202 15.00 -17.81 3.37
N TYR A 203 14.36 -16.84 2.71
CA TYR A 203 13.03 -16.96 2.12
C TYR A 203 13.00 -16.42 0.69
N ILE A 204 12.46 -17.22 -0.23
CA ILE A 204 12.14 -16.82 -1.60
C ILE A 204 10.68 -17.13 -1.86
N MET A 205 9.96 -16.12 -2.33
CA MET A 205 8.62 -16.31 -2.88
C MET A 205 8.71 -16.33 -4.39
N VAL A 206 8.33 -17.44 -5.01
CA VAL A 206 8.23 -17.57 -6.46
C VAL A 206 6.76 -17.43 -6.84
N ILE A 207 6.47 -16.53 -7.77
CA ILE A 207 5.13 -16.32 -8.33
C ILE A 207 5.18 -16.66 -9.81
N ILE A 208 4.37 -17.65 -10.19
CA ILE A 208 4.18 -18.09 -11.58
C ILE A 208 2.95 -17.37 -12.12
N GLY A 209 3.17 -16.49 -13.10
CA GLY A 209 2.08 -15.79 -13.80
C GLY A 209 1.24 -16.74 -14.67
N LYS A 210 -0.05 -16.42 -14.82
CA LYS A 210 -0.96 -17.01 -15.81
C LYS A 210 -1.53 -15.89 -16.69
N GLU A 211 -2.23 -16.24 -17.78
CA GLU A 211 -2.69 -15.33 -18.84
C GLU A 211 -3.42 -14.05 -18.35
N ASN A 212 -3.94 -14.01 -17.11
CA ASN A 212 -4.68 -12.86 -16.56
C ASN A 212 -4.06 -12.25 -15.29
N CYS A 213 -2.76 -12.46 -15.05
CA CYS A 213 -2.09 -12.01 -13.81
C CYS A 213 -1.39 -10.65 -13.97
N LEU A 214 -1.08 -10.00 -12.85
CA LEU A 214 -0.41 -8.70 -12.82
C LEU A 214 1.10 -8.87 -13.06
N ASP A 215 1.70 -7.94 -13.81
CA ASP A 215 3.14 -7.88 -14.01
C ASP A 215 3.83 -7.33 -12.77
N ILE A 216 4.28 -8.23 -11.89
CA ILE A 216 4.94 -7.90 -10.63
C ILE A 216 6.29 -7.20 -10.87
N GLU A 217 7.00 -7.55 -11.95
CA GLU A 217 8.25 -6.89 -12.32
C GLU A 217 8.03 -5.41 -12.66
N ASP A 218 6.97 -5.10 -13.41
CA ASP A 218 6.58 -3.73 -13.75
C ASP A 218 6.11 -2.96 -12.50
N LEU A 219 5.33 -3.63 -11.64
CA LEU A 219 4.89 -3.07 -10.38
C LEU A 219 6.08 -2.70 -9.47
N ALA A 220 7.13 -3.53 -9.46
CA ALA A 220 8.34 -3.30 -8.67
C ALA A 220 9.17 -2.10 -9.14
N ALA A 221 9.07 -1.72 -10.42
CA ALA A 221 9.64 -0.48 -10.92
C ALA A 221 9.10 0.75 -10.17
N GLY A 222 7.86 0.62 -9.67
CA GLY A 222 7.10 1.72 -9.12
C GLY A 222 7.04 2.86 -10.13
N GLU A 223 6.78 2.58 -11.41
CA GLU A 223 6.53 3.63 -12.39
C GLU A 223 5.13 4.19 -12.18
N GLY A 224 4.96 5.52 -12.34
CA GLY A 224 3.62 6.09 -12.46
C GLY A 224 2.96 5.58 -13.75
N PRO A 225 1.64 5.70 -13.92
CA PRO A 225 0.99 5.32 -15.17
C PRO A 225 1.71 6.03 -16.34
N PRO A 226 2.20 5.30 -17.35
CA PRO A 226 2.93 5.93 -18.44
C PRO A 226 1.94 6.78 -19.23
N PHE A 227 2.35 8.00 -19.54
CA PHE A 227 1.62 8.88 -20.41
C PHE A 227 2.02 8.57 -21.85
N LYS A 228 1.48 7.49 -22.42
CA LYS A 228 1.60 7.23 -23.85
C LYS A 228 0.23 7.32 -24.52
N GLU A 229 0.14 8.35 -25.35
CA GLU A 229 -0.83 8.56 -26.40
C GLU A 229 -0.92 7.30 -27.27
N TYR A 230 -2.15 6.90 -27.57
CA TYR A 230 -2.46 5.78 -28.46
C TYR A 230 -2.14 6.24 -29.88
N THR A 231 -0.87 6.18 -30.30
CA THR A 231 -0.56 6.20 -31.72
C THR A 231 -1.19 4.95 -32.33
N LYS A 232 -2.24 5.15 -33.13
CA LYS A 232 -2.84 4.15 -34.01
C LYS A 232 -1.79 3.73 -35.05
N ASP A 233 -0.80 2.95 -34.66
CA ASP A 233 0.14 2.30 -35.59
C ASP A 233 0.64 1.02 -34.93
N GLU A 234 -0.23 0.01 -34.83
CA GLU A 234 0.18 -1.38 -34.66
C GLU A 234 -0.89 -2.30 -35.25
N GLU A 235 -1.24 -2.03 -36.50
CA GLU A 235 -1.91 -2.97 -37.39
C GLU A 235 -0.86 -3.93 -37.96
N GLN A 236 -0.17 -4.69 -37.10
CA GLN A 236 0.64 -5.85 -37.46
C GLN A 236 1.02 -6.69 -36.22
N GLY A 237 0.18 -7.67 -35.92
CA GLY A 237 0.65 -9.01 -35.54
C GLY A 237 1.14 -9.30 -34.11
N LYS A 238 1.26 -8.34 -33.19
CA LYS A 238 1.46 -8.65 -31.75
C LYS A 238 0.54 -7.77 -30.90
N ARG A 239 -0.39 -8.38 -30.17
CA ARG A 239 -1.20 -7.68 -29.16
C ARG A 239 -0.24 -7.12 -28.11
N ALA A 240 0.11 -5.84 -28.18
CA ALA A 240 0.79 -5.17 -27.09
C ALA A 240 -0.02 -5.39 -25.81
N ALA A 241 0.60 -6.01 -24.79
CA ALA A 241 -0.04 -6.24 -23.51
C ALA A 241 -0.40 -4.88 -22.90
N ASN A 242 -1.70 -4.56 -22.83
CA ASN A 242 -2.19 -3.34 -22.22
C ASN A 242 -1.66 -3.28 -20.78
N ARG A 243 -1.16 -2.11 -20.35
CA ARG A 243 -0.88 -1.92 -18.91
C ARG A 243 -2.19 -2.17 -18.15
N ALA A 244 -2.14 -2.91 -17.03
CA ALA A 244 -3.23 -2.99 -16.06
C ALA A 244 -3.42 -1.58 -15.52
N SER A 245 -4.15 -0.77 -16.27
CA SER A 245 -4.89 0.31 -15.65
C SER A 245 -5.72 -0.36 -14.57
N SER A 246 -5.86 0.26 -13.40
CA SER A 246 -6.92 -0.14 -12.48
C SER A 246 -8.25 -0.26 -13.22
N GLY A 247 -8.45 0.44 -14.34
CA GLY A 247 -9.54 0.25 -15.28
C GLY A 247 -9.65 -1.12 -15.97
N GLU A 248 -8.59 -1.91 -16.17
CA GLU A 248 -8.67 -3.27 -16.74
C GLU A 248 -9.03 -4.36 -15.71
N ILE A 249 -8.53 -4.24 -14.48
CA ILE A 249 -8.98 -5.07 -13.33
C ILE A 249 -10.42 -4.69 -12.95
N MET A 250 -10.76 -3.40 -13.06
CA MET A 250 -12.07 -2.83 -12.75
C MET A 250 -13.00 -2.82 -13.96
N LYS A 251 -12.57 -3.19 -15.19
CA LYS A 251 -13.39 -3.22 -16.42
C LYS A 251 -14.69 -4.01 -16.22
N PRO A 252 -14.69 -5.18 -15.54
CA PRO A 252 -15.91 -5.89 -15.18
C PRO A 252 -16.82 -5.08 -14.24
N TYR A 253 -16.23 -4.31 -13.31
CA TYR A 253 -16.91 -3.51 -12.31
C TYR A 253 -17.48 -2.19 -12.88
N THR A 254 -16.73 -1.45 -13.71
CA THR A 254 -17.21 -0.23 -14.40
C THR A 254 -18.23 -0.55 -15.49
N LYS A 255 -18.11 -1.69 -16.18
CA LYS A 255 -19.12 -2.16 -17.15
C LYS A 255 -20.46 -2.48 -16.47
N LYS A 256 -20.43 -3.00 -15.23
CA LYS A 256 -21.63 -3.28 -14.42
C LYS A 256 -22.27 -2.01 -13.81
N LEU A 257 -21.51 -0.91 -13.71
CA LEU A 257 -21.93 0.38 -13.14
C LEU A 257 -22.12 1.51 -14.18
N GLY A 258 -21.97 1.24 -15.49
CA GLY A 258 -22.27 2.20 -16.56
C GLY A 258 -21.31 3.40 -16.69
N LEU A 259 -20.15 3.37 -16.04
CA LEU A 259 -19.20 4.49 -16.03
C LEU A 259 -18.12 4.32 -17.11
N ARG A 260 -18.38 4.81 -18.33
CA ARG A 260 -17.34 5.09 -19.33
C ARG A 260 -16.96 6.56 -19.25
N LYS A 261 -15.67 6.88 -19.11
CA LYS A 261 -15.12 8.13 -19.64
C LYS A 261 -13.77 7.86 -20.28
N GLU A 262 -13.63 8.33 -21.51
CA GLU A 262 -12.35 8.50 -22.19
C GLU A 262 -11.49 9.46 -21.36
N VAL A 263 -10.21 9.12 -21.20
CA VAL A 263 -9.28 9.90 -20.41
C VAL A 263 -8.91 11.15 -21.21
N LYS A 264 -9.55 12.28 -20.90
CA LYS A 264 -9.19 13.58 -21.48
C LYS A 264 -7.89 14.07 -20.85
N LEU A 265 -6.96 14.49 -21.71
CA LEU A 265 -5.65 15.01 -21.34
C LEU A 265 -5.71 16.54 -21.33
N PHE A 266 -5.14 17.18 -20.30
CA PHE A 266 -5.01 18.63 -20.21
C PHE A 266 -3.59 18.99 -19.77
N ARG A 267 -2.87 19.78 -20.59
CA ARG A 267 -1.45 20.14 -20.37
C ARG A 267 -0.54 18.94 -20.08
N GLY A 268 -0.70 17.85 -20.84
CA GLY A 268 0.17 16.68 -20.73
C GLY A 268 -0.05 15.78 -19.51
N LEU A 269 -1.14 15.98 -18.74
CA LEU A 269 -1.56 15.11 -17.62
C LEU A 269 -3.05 14.76 -17.76
N PRO A 270 -3.52 13.62 -17.20
CA PRO A 270 -4.95 13.30 -17.22
C PRO A 270 -5.69 14.31 -16.34
N ILE A 271 -6.90 14.69 -16.73
CA ILE A 271 -7.73 15.60 -15.93
C ILE A 271 -7.92 15.07 -14.49
N ASP A 272 -7.96 13.76 -14.31
CA ASP A 272 -8.09 13.11 -12.99
C ASP A 272 -6.92 13.44 -12.03
N PHE A 273 -5.71 13.62 -12.55
CA PHE A 273 -4.55 14.01 -11.75
C PHE A 273 -4.58 15.50 -11.39
N TRP A 274 -5.04 16.34 -12.31
CA TRP A 274 -5.27 17.77 -12.02
C TRP A 274 -6.39 17.98 -11.00
N LEU A 275 -7.47 17.20 -11.10
CA LEU A 275 -8.53 17.18 -10.10
C LEU A 275 -7.99 16.75 -8.74
N THR A 276 -7.14 15.72 -8.70
CA THR A 276 -6.56 15.27 -7.43
C THR A 276 -5.64 16.34 -6.81
N ARG A 277 -4.83 17.05 -7.61
CA ARG A 277 -4.07 18.23 -7.15
C ARG A 277 -4.96 19.30 -6.54
N LEU A 278 -6.03 19.66 -7.23
CA LEU A 278 -7.00 20.65 -6.76
C LEU A 278 -7.64 20.19 -5.44
N PHE A 279 -8.12 18.95 -5.38
CA PHE A 279 -8.75 18.39 -4.18
C PHE A 279 -7.78 18.28 -3.01
N CYS A 280 -6.53 17.88 -3.22
CA CYS A 280 -5.51 17.89 -2.16
C CYS A 280 -5.28 19.31 -1.61
N GLY A 281 -5.23 20.32 -2.48
CA GLY A 281 -5.16 21.72 -2.07
C GLY A 281 -6.37 22.16 -1.24
N ILE A 282 -7.59 21.86 -1.71
CA ILE A 282 -8.83 22.15 -0.99
C ILE A 282 -8.86 21.43 0.36
N PHE A 283 -8.54 20.14 0.40
CA PHE A 283 -8.53 19.37 1.63
C PHE A 283 -7.54 19.93 2.65
N ALA A 284 -6.35 20.36 2.25
CA ALA A 284 -5.42 20.99 3.18
C ALA A 284 -5.96 22.29 3.78
N LEU A 285 -6.64 23.13 2.98
CA LEU A 285 -7.29 24.33 3.48
C LEU A 285 -8.42 24.00 4.47
N VAL A 286 -9.27 23.01 4.14
CA VAL A 286 -10.34 22.56 5.04
C VAL A 286 -9.74 21.97 6.33
N TRP A 287 -8.65 21.20 6.24
CA TRP A 287 -7.93 20.69 7.41
C TRP A 287 -7.35 21.81 8.29
N ALA A 288 -6.86 22.90 7.70
CA ALA A 288 -6.42 24.08 8.45
C ALA A 288 -7.59 24.73 9.20
N VAL A 289 -8.76 24.84 8.56
CA VAL A 289 -9.99 25.33 9.23
C VAL A 289 -10.39 24.40 10.38
N VAL A 290 -10.37 23.08 10.18
CA VAL A 290 -10.64 22.10 11.25
C VAL A 290 -9.68 22.29 12.42
N LEU A 291 -8.39 22.50 12.18
CA LEU A 291 -7.43 22.79 13.26
C LEU A 291 -7.77 24.07 14.02
N ILE A 292 -8.17 25.14 13.32
CA ILE A 292 -8.60 26.39 13.97
C ILE A 292 -9.84 26.13 14.85
N LEU A 293 -10.81 25.35 14.37
CA LEU A 293 -11.99 24.97 15.14
C LEU A 293 -11.62 24.15 16.39
N VAL A 294 -10.64 23.24 16.28
CA VAL A 294 -10.12 22.47 17.42
C VAL A 294 -9.48 23.40 18.46
N LEU A 295 -8.65 24.36 18.02
CA LEU A 295 -8.01 25.34 18.91
C LEU A 295 -9.01 26.30 19.56
N ALA A 296 -10.16 26.53 18.92
CA ALA A 296 -11.23 27.36 19.46
C ALA A 296 -12.06 26.66 20.55
N LEU A 297 -11.95 25.34 20.72
CA LEU A 297 -12.68 24.61 21.77
C LEU A 297 -12.13 24.93 23.16
N LYS A 298 -12.98 25.53 24.00
CA LYS A 298 -12.62 25.87 25.40
C LYS A 298 -13.21 24.91 26.44
N LYS A 299 -14.25 24.15 26.07
CA LYS A 299 -14.99 23.24 26.96
C LYS A 299 -14.82 21.80 26.49
N ASN A 300 -14.83 20.85 27.42
CA ASN A 300 -14.91 19.40 27.14
C ASN A 300 -13.84 18.85 26.16
N ALA A 301 -12.72 19.55 25.97
CA ALA A 301 -11.68 19.20 24.99
C ALA A 301 -11.09 17.79 25.19
N TRP A 302 -11.19 17.23 26.40
CA TRP A 302 -10.79 15.86 26.71
C TRP A 302 -11.53 14.80 25.87
N TYR A 303 -12.81 15.02 25.53
CA TYR A 303 -13.53 14.09 24.65
C TYR A 303 -12.95 14.09 23.23
N LEU A 304 -12.52 15.25 22.74
CA LEU A 304 -11.83 15.33 21.45
C LEU A 304 -10.45 14.64 21.52
N ALA A 305 -9.74 14.79 22.65
CA ALA A 305 -8.49 14.05 22.89
C ALA A 305 -8.69 12.52 22.87
N ALA A 306 -9.79 12.04 23.47
CA ALA A 306 -10.16 10.63 23.46
C ALA A 306 -10.49 10.15 22.04
N VAL A 307 -11.32 10.89 21.29
CA VAL A 307 -11.64 10.60 19.89
C VAL A 307 -10.35 10.52 19.05
N GLY A 308 -9.48 11.51 19.17
CA GLY A 308 -8.22 11.55 18.43
C GLY A 308 -7.29 10.38 18.80
N THR A 309 -7.18 10.02 20.08
CA THR A 309 -6.37 8.88 20.54
C THR A 309 -6.88 7.55 19.98
N VAL A 310 -8.20 7.32 19.99
CA VAL A 310 -8.81 6.15 19.35
C VAL A 310 -8.46 6.09 17.87
N GLY A 311 -8.57 7.22 17.17
CA GLY A 311 -8.25 7.31 15.75
C GLY A 311 -6.77 7.05 15.44
N MET A 312 -5.86 7.62 16.23
CA MET A 312 -4.41 7.39 16.09
C MET A 312 -4.06 5.93 16.32
N SER A 313 -4.63 5.31 17.35
CA SER A 313 -4.43 3.90 17.67
C SER A 313 -4.95 3.00 16.54
N GLN A 314 -6.17 3.26 16.05
CA GLN A 314 -6.72 2.53 14.91
C GLN A 314 -5.84 2.66 13.67
N ASN A 315 -5.41 3.88 13.33
CA ASN A 315 -4.60 4.12 12.14
C ASN A 315 -3.23 3.44 12.26
N ALA A 316 -2.59 3.45 13.43
CA ALA A 316 -1.34 2.74 13.68
C ALA A 316 -1.52 1.22 13.56
N ILE A 317 -2.55 0.65 14.18
CA ILE A 317 -2.85 -0.79 14.09
C ILE A 317 -3.10 -1.19 12.64
N VAL A 318 -3.89 -0.40 11.89
CA VAL A 318 -4.17 -0.69 10.48
C VAL A 318 -2.93 -0.54 9.62
N ALA A 319 -2.09 0.47 9.85
CA ALA A 319 -0.82 0.64 9.15
C ALA A 319 0.18 -0.48 9.45
N ALA A 320 0.10 -1.12 10.62
CA ALA A 320 0.96 -2.24 11.00
C ALA A 320 0.43 -3.59 10.52
N ALA A 321 -0.90 -3.74 10.45
CA ALA A 321 -1.58 -5.01 10.21
C ALA A 321 -1.00 -5.81 9.03
N SER A 322 -1.01 -7.12 9.14
CA SER A 322 -0.75 -8.01 8.01
C SER A 322 -2.06 -8.27 7.27
N LEU A 323 -2.00 -8.30 5.94
CA LEU A 323 -3.17 -8.46 5.07
C LEU A 323 -2.95 -9.62 4.12
N ASN A 324 -4.00 -10.43 3.94
CA ASN A 324 -3.97 -11.51 2.96
C ASN A 324 -3.65 -10.97 1.56
N PRO A 325 -2.93 -11.73 0.72
CA PRO A 325 -2.60 -11.33 -0.66
C PRO A 325 -3.82 -10.88 -1.46
N GLU A 326 -4.94 -11.59 -1.31
CA GLU A 326 -6.20 -11.33 -2.04
C GLU A 326 -6.76 -9.93 -1.76
N ALA A 327 -6.64 -9.46 -0.52
CA ALA A 327 -7.10 -8.13 -0.12
C ALA A 327 -6.17 -7.00 -0.63
N ARG A 328 -4.96 -7.35 -1.08
CA ARG A 328 -4.04 -6.44 -1.79
C ARG A 328 -4.24 -6.47 -3.31
N GLY A 329 -5.09 -7.36 -3.81
CA GLY A 329 -5.32 -7.57 -5.25
C GLY A 329 -4.53 -8.74 -5.84
N PHE A 330 -3.71 -9.44 -5.06
CA PHE A 330 -2.96 -10.62 -5.50
C PHE A 330 -3.72 -11.89 -5.15
N HIS A 331 -4.28 -12.54 -6.17
CA HIS A 331 -4.92 -13.84 -6.00
C HIS A 331 -3.85 -14.90 -6.27
N LEU A 332 -3.29 -15.43 -5.18
CA LEU A 332 -2.18 -16.38 -5.20
C LEU A 332 -2.64 -17.67 -4.56
N LYS A 333 -2.58 -18.77 -5.30
CA LYS A 333 -2.77 -20.10 -4.76
C LYS A 333 -1.40 -20.69 -4.48
N LYS A 334 -1.17 -21.07 -3.24
CA LYS A 334 0.05 -21.78 -2.86
C LYS A 334 0.06 -23.15 -3.54
N ASP A 335 1.10 -23.43 -4.33
CA ASP A 335 1.27 -24.70 -5.03
C ASP A 335 2.24 -25.60 -4.26
N ARG A 336 3.49 -25.16 -4.09
CA ARG A 336 4.58 -25.99 -3.52
C ARG A 336 5.43 -25.23 -2.51
N VAL A 337 6.14 -26.01 -1.71
CA VAL A 337 7.12 -25.55 -0.72
C VAL A 337 8.35 -26.41 -0.83
N MET A 338 9.52 -25.78 -0.92
CA MET A 338 10.81 -26.45 -0.92
C MET A 338 11.62 -25.89 0.25
N ILE A 339 12.22 -26.77 1.03
CA ILE A 339 13.02 -26.39 2.20
C ILE A 339 14.24 -27.29 2.22
N GLY A 340 15.41 -26.71 2.45
CA GLY A 340 16.63 -27.50 2.56
C GLY A 340 17.73 -26.80 3.35
N ASP A 341 18.65 -27.62 3.85
CA ASP A 341 19.78 -27.20 4.69
C ASP A 341 20.92 -26.55 3.88
N LYS A 342 20.86 -26.62 2.55
CA LYS A 342 21.78 -25.94 1.64
C LYS A 342 21.02 -25.16 0.60
N VAL A 343 21.44 -23.91 0.41
CA VAL A 343 20.86 -23.00 -0.60
C VAL A 343 20.91 -23.63 -2.00
N MET A 344 22.04 -24.25 -2.37
CA MET A 344 22.21 -24.86 -3.68
C MET A 344 21.19 -25.97 -3.95
N ASP A 345 21.05 -26.92 -3.02
CA ASP A 345 20.15 -28.07 -3.15
C ASP A 345 18.70 -27.61 -3.41
N VAL A 346 18.25 -26.57 -2.71
CA VAL A 346 16.91 -26.00 -2.88
C VAL A 346 16.77 -25.26 -4.21
N LEU A 347 17.80 -24.55 -4.67
CA LEU A 347 17.77 -23.88 -5.99
C LEU A 347 17.77 -24.91 -7.13
N MET A 348 18.47 -26.04 -6.98
CA MET A 348 18.42 -27.14 -7.94
C MET A 348 17.05 -27.81 -7.96
N GLU A 349 16.45 -28.02 -6.78
CA GLU A 349 15.09 -28.54 -6.67
C GLU A 349 14.10 -27.59 -7.37
N LEU A 350 14.26 -26.28 -7.17
CA LEU A 350 13.50 -25.27 -7.88
C LEU A 350 13.70 -25.37 -9.39
N ASP A 351 14.93 -25.49 -9.89
CA ASP A 351 15.24 -25.65 -11.33
C ASP A 351 14.68 -26.95 -11.91
N GLY A 352 14.68 -28.04 -11.12
CA GLY A 352 14.12 -29.32 -11.50
C GLY A 352 12.59 -29.31 -11.57
N SER A 353 11.93 -28.53 -10.70
CA SER A 353 10.48 -28.35 -10.72
C SER A 353 10.02 -27.35 -11.79
N GLU A 354 10.75 -26.25 -11.93
CA GLU A 354 10.44 -25.12 -12.78
C GLU A 354 11.73 -24.74 -13.55
N PRO A 355 11.91 -25.29 -14.76
CA PRO A 355 13.15 -25.13 -15.52
C PRO A 355 13.57 -23.67 -15.68
N GLY A 356 14.82 -23.36 -15.31
CA GLY A 356 15.43 -22.03 -15.40
C GLY A 356 15.26 -21.17 -14.15
N CYS A 357 14.32 -21.46 -13.27
CA CYS A 357 14.01 -20.60 -12.12
C CYS A 357 15.11 -20.61 -11.05
N GLY A 358 15.71 -21.78 -10.80
CA GLY A 358 16.84 -21.91 -9.87
C GLY A 358 18.07 -21.15 -10.36
N ARG A 359 18.40 -21.34 -11.64
CA ARG A 359 19.55 -20.68 -12.30
C ARG A 359 19.41 -19.16 -12.32
N SER A 360 18.23 -18.63 -12.61
CA SER A 360 17.97 -17.19 -12.61
C SER A 360 18.08 -16.55 -11.22
N SER A 361 17.82 -17.32 -10.16
CA SER A 361 17.96 -16.86 -8.77
C SER A 361 19.39 -16.96 -8.23
N LEU A 362 20.24 -17.76 -8.85
CA LEU A 362 21.60 -18.07 -8.38
C LEU A 362 22.45 -16.83 -8.13
N LYS A 363 22.39 -15.84 -9.04
CA LYS A 363 23.18 -14.60 -8.97
C LYS A 363 22.92 -13.77 -7.71
N GLU A 364 21.75 -13.93 -7.08
CA GLU A 364 21.40 -13.19 -5.86
C GLU A 364 22.04 -13.83 -4.61
N PHE A 365 22.14 -15.15 -4.56
CA PHE A 365 22.69 -15.89 -3.42
C PHE A 365 24.19 -16.16 -3.54
N PHE A 366 24.68 -16.28 -4.77
CA PHE A 366 26.09 -16.51 -5.10
C PHE A 366 26.58 -15.38 -6.02
N PRO A 367 26.72 -14.14 -5.51
CA PRO A 367 27.10 -12.98 -6.33
C PRO A 367 28.52 -13.09 -6.90
N ALA A 368 29.39 -13.86 -6.24
CA ALA A 368 30.75 -14.14 -6.70
C ALA A 368 30.80 -15.22 -7.81
N GLY A 369 29.66 -15.83 -8.15
CA GLY A 369 29.60 -17.04 -8.95
C GLY A 369 29.81 -18.30 -8.10
N LEU A 370 29.78 -19.45 -8.76
CA LEU A 370 30.16 -20.73 -8.17
C LEU A 370 31.61 -21.01 -8.52
N ASP A 371 32.43 -21.36 -7.53
CA ASP A 371 33.71 -22.00 -7.79
C ASP A 371 33.43 -23.44 -8.24
N ILE A 372 33.12 -23.60 -9.53
CA ILE A 372 32.91 -24.92 -10.15
C ILE A 372 34.30 -25.51 -10.41
N PRO A 373 34.67 -26.64 -9.77
CA PRO A 373 35.87 -27.36 -10.15
C PRO A 373 35.79 -27.75 -11.63
N TYR A 374 36.89 -27.62 -12.37
CA TYR A 374 36.97 -27.68 -13.84
C TYR A 374 36.48 -28.99 -14.49
N ASP A 375 36.11 -29.99 -13.69
CA ASP A 375 35.73 -31.34 -14.09
C ASP A 375 34.21 -31.57 -14.22
N ARG A 376 33.35 -30.60 -13.85
CA ARG A 376 31.91 -30.62 -14.17
C ARG A 376 31.60 -29.69 -15.34
N GLY A 377 31.04 -30.25 -16.42
CA GLY A 377 30.76 -29.52 -17.65
C GLY A 377 29.75 -28.39 -17.47
N GLU A 378 29.95 -27.28 -18.20
CA GLU A 378 29.16 -26.02 -18.22
C GLU A 378 27.62 -26.12 -18.30
N LYS A 379 27.06 -27.31 -18.51
CA LYS A 379 25.61 -27.55 -18.66
C LYS A 379 24.93 -28.15 -17.44
N ASP A 380 25.72 -28.73 -16.54
CA ASP A 380 25.29 -29.13 -15.20
C ASP A 380 25.77 -28.05 -14.23
N TRP A 381 24.90 -27.63 -13.32
CA TRP A 381 25.22 -26.65 -12.28
C TRP A 381 26.28 -27.17 -11.31
#